data_AF-A0A0P1GFZ2-F1
#
_entry.id   AF-A0A0P1GFZ2-F1
#
_cell.length_a   1.000
_cell.length_b   1.000
_cell.length_c   1.000
_cell.angle_alpha   90.00
_cell.angle_beta   90.00
_cell.angle_gamma   90.00
#
_symmetry.space_group_name_H-M   'P 1'
#
loop_
_entity.id
_entity.type
_entity.pdbx_description
1 polymer ?
#
loop_
_entity_poly.entity_id
_entity_poly.type
_entity_poly.pdbx_seq_one_letter_code
_entity_poly.pdbx_strand_id
1 'polypeptide(L)'
;MKHRIPGAICAAIMALPGGLAAQSPSEINPLCDATATKPLTPVEAAKAAQVGHTAGGPQANTQNPYPDFGFMIEPNVYFACFSDQPIFRLKTDFPKDLPSEMPPFWELDPTDPVQALDYLVGVKTYSLTGNAPSWDPFQNAQANWYHIPWLHSSPTAYPPNGGTEGFRGLIKEAPISQGQIGPNQTDQEGNYSVYAITLVNDIAGYTLGQMWADPTNPDPRTTDARYGGGFKDGAVFAKLLFTDAAKDGADIAVLQNPVEWRGYITQNFWTSDKRTVQPLRLVQMDVAVRDSRAGETKWVMGTFAYNGAADPKAQDDATRMQNNLIPVGVQWGNDPDNTEPGYITGFPATETRSNPGLKETVIFDHPDLNPHLPPQHLGWNGRLNGPVDLSTTSCLSCHINAQYPALVSLVPDGAVPDGGTEVPKQAGTDEWMFWFQNTPAAMPTTEAAYSTDFSFQVAISLTNFFAARNALDAGYYADEFRIKPVPIQRGYKD
;
A
#
# COMPACT_ATOMS: atom_id res chain seq x y z
N MET A 1 1.72 -85.84 -22.28
CA MET A 1 2.09 -85.98 -20.84
C MET A 1 2.12 -84.58 -20.25
N LYS A 2 1.13 -84.24 -19.41
CA LYS A 2 1.26 -84.07 -17.94
C LYS A 2 2.14 -82.84 -17.58
N HIS A 3 1.75 -81.82 -16.82
CA HIS A 3 0.70 -81.66 -15.81
C HIS A 3 0.52 -80.18 -15.40
N ARG A 4 -0.73 -79.81 -15.05
CA ARG A 4 -1.22 -79.04 -13.87
C ARG A 4 -0.77 -77.59 -13.55
N ILE A 5 -1.77 -76.70 -13.59
CA ILE A 5 -2.09 -75.55 -12.70
C ILE A 5 -2.23 -76.08 -11.24
N PRO A 6 -1.87 -75.39 -10.12
CA PRO A 6 -2.55 -74.15 -9.68
C PRO A 6 -1.79 -73.13 -8.80
N GLY A 7 -2.37 -71.93 -8.67
CA GLY A 7 -2.11 -71.03 -7.54
C GLY A 7 -2.32 -69.55 -7.84
N ALA A 8 -3.56 -69.08 -7.81
CA ALA A 8 -3.86 -67.65 -7.73
C ALA A 8 -3.47 -67.13 -6.34
N ILE A 9 -2.54 -66.18 -6.28
CA ILE A 9 -2.23 -65.42 -5.07
C ILE A 9 -3.02 -64.12 -5.14
N CYS A 10 -4.08 -64.02 -4.34
CA CYS A 10 -4.68 -62.75 -3.96
C CYS A 10 -3.62 -61.93 -3.21
N ALA A 11 -3.08 -60.89 -3.84
CA ALA A 11 -2.36 -59.85 -3.11
C ALA A 11 -3.39 -59.00 -2.35
N ALA A 12 -3.54 -59.29 -1.07
CA ALA A 12 -4.22 -58.39 -0.15
C ALA A 12 -3.41 -57.08 -0.07
N ILE A 13 -3.99 -56.00 -0.58
CA ILE A 13 -3.53 -54.65 -0.31
C ILE A 13 -3.75 -54.43 1.19
N MET A 14 -2.68 -54.54 1.99
CA MET A 14 -2.69 -54.02 3.36
C MET A 14 -2.80 -52.50 3.26
N ALA A 15 -3.96 -51.98 3.60
CA ALA A 15 -4.10 -50.58 3.97
C ALA A 15 -3.22 -50.35 5.21
N LEU A 16 -2.16 -49.56 5.06
CA LEU A 16 -1.41 -49.05 6.20
C LEU A 16 -2.31 -48.08 6.97
N PRO A 17 -2.61 -48.32 8.26
CA PRO A 17 -3.31 -47.37 9.09
C PRO A 17 -2.32 -46.35 9.63
N GLY A 18 -2.63 -45.06 9.52
CA GLY A 18 -1.96 -44.00 10.25
C GLY A 18 -1.10 -43.09 9.38
N GLY A 19 -1.74 -42.14 8.69
CA GLY A 19 -1.09 -40.84 8.51
C GLY A 19 -0.93 -40.24 9.91
N LEU A 20 0.31 -40.06 10.37
CA LEU A 20 0.59 -39.27 11.57
C LEU A 20 -0.03 -37.89 11.37
N ALA A 21 -1.00 -37.51 12.21
CA ALA A 21 -1.50 -36.15 12.23
C ALA A 21 -0.29 -35.22 12.44
N ALA A 22 -0.12 -34.22 11.58
CA ALA A 22 0.93 -33.23 11.75
C ALA A 22 0.73 -32.54 13.11
N GLN A 23 1.78 -32.48 13.92
CA GLN A 23 1.76 -31.78 15.20
C GLN A 23 1.42 -30.31 14.96
N SER A 24 0.53 -29.77 15.79
CA SER A 24 0.25 -28.34 15.82
C SER A 24 1.51 -27.56 16.23
N PRO A 25 1.65 -26.29 15.81
CA PRO A 25 2.81 -25.49 16.20
C PRO A 25 3.02 -25.37 17.71
N SER A 26 1.93 -25.28 18.48
CA SER A 26 1.97 -25.23 19.95
C SER A 26 2.45 -26.54 20.59
N GLU A 27 2.25 -27.69 19.92
CA GLU A 27 2.79 -28.98 20.38
C GLU A 27 4.30 -29.09 20.12
N ILE A 28 4.80 -28.42 19.08
CA ILE A 28 6.24 -28.35 18.78
C ILE A 28 6.93 -27.36 19.72
N ASN A 29 6.31 -26.20 19.96
CA ASN A 29 6.80 -25.19 20.88
C ASN A 29 5.64 -24.38 21.50
N PRO A 30 5.52 -24.33 22.83
CA PRO A 30 4.41 -23.66 23.51
C PRO A 30 4.35 -22.14 23.30
N LEU A 31 5.41 -21.52 22.76
CA LEU A 31 5.40 -20.10 22.36
C LEU A 31 4.68 -19.86 21.03
N CYS A 32 4.51 -20.90 20.22
CA CYS A 32 3.96 -20.77 18.87
C CYS A 32 2.44 -20.93 18.89
N ASP A 33 1.75 -19.95 18.31
CA ASP A 33 0.33 -20.05 18.03
C ASP A 33 0.07 -20.82 16.71
N ALA A 34 -1.21 -20.98 16.37
CA ALA A 34 -1.62 -21.69 15.16
C ALA A 34 -1.16 -21.03 13.84
N THR A 35 -0.65 -19.79 13.89
CA THR A 35 -0.21 -19.03 12.71
C THR A 35 1.29 -19.17 12.44
N ALA A 36 2.04 -19.79 13.34
CA ALA A 36 3.47 -20.04 13.19
C ALA A 36 3.81 -20.77 11.88
N THR A 37 4.74 -20.20 11.12
CA THR A 37 5.16 -20.70 9.81
C THR A 37 6.32 -21.68 9.90
N LYS A 38 7.14 -21.58 10.95
CA LYS A 38 8.30 -22.44 11.19
C LYS A 38 8.50 -22.67 12.69
N PRO A 39 7.60 -23.44 13.35
CA PRO A 39 7.78 -23.80 14.75
C PRO A 39 9.03 -24.67 14.92
N LEU A 40 9.93 -24.24 15.79
CA LEU A 40 11.13 -24.96 16.21
C LEU A 40 10.95 -25.43 17.64
N THR A 41 11.44 -26.63 17.97
CA THR A 41 11.44 -27.07 19.38
C THR A 41 12.20 -26.08 20.27
N PRO A 42 11.94 -26.00 21.59
CA PRO A 42 12.65 -25.08 22.48
C PRO A 42 14.18 -25.19 22.40
N VAL A 43 14.72 -26.39 22.15
CA VAL A 43 16.16 -26.63 21.98
C VAL A 43 16.67 -26.03 20.67
N GLU A 44 15.96 -26.23 19.57
CA GLU A 44 16.31 -25.68 18.26
C GLU A 44 16.19 -24.15 18.24
N ALA A 45 15.13 -23.60 18.85
CA ALA A 45 14.93 -22.16 18.98
C ALA A 45 16.05 -21.51 19.81
N ALA A 46 16.44 -22.12 20.94
CA ALA A 46 17.56 -21.65 21.75
C ALA A 46 18.88 -21.65 20.97
N LYS A 47 19.12 -22.66 20.13
CA LYS A 47 20.28 -22.72 19.24
C LYS A 47 20.21 -21.66 18.13
N ALA A 48 19.05 -21.48 17.50
CA ALA A 48 18.85 -20.48 16.46
C ALA A 48 19.08 -19.04 16.98
N ALA A 49 18.58 -18.74 18.19
CA ALA A 49 18.82 -17.48 18.87
C ALA A 49 20.31 -17.23 19.19
N GLN A 50 21.11 -18.28 19.39
CA GLN A 50 22.56 -18.18 19.63
C GLN A 50 23.37 -18.02 18.32
N VAL A 51 22.95 -18.65 17.23
CA VAL A 51 23.67 -18.63 15.94
C VAL A 51 23.52 -17.28 15.22
N GLY A 52 22.49 -16.48 15.57
CA GLY A 52 22.28 -15.12 15.06
C GLY A 52 23.13 -14.01 15.72
N HIS A 53 24.05 -14.36 16.62
CA HIS A 53 24.99 -13.41 17.25
C HIS A 53 26.46 -13.68 16.84
N THR A 54 26.73 -13.90 15.54
CA THR A 54 27.99 -13.40 15.00
C THR A 54 27.85 -11.90 14.84
N ALA A 55 28.58 -11.15 15.67
CA ALA A 55 28.61 -9.70 15.71
C ALA A 55 28.86 -9.04 14.33
N GLY A 56 27.80 -8.82 13.55
CA GLY A 56 27.47 -7.43 13.26
C GLY A 56 26.92 -6.91 14.58
N GLY A 57 27.74 -6.26 15.39
CA GLY A 57 27.41 -6.00 16.79
C GLY A 57 26.07 -5.28 16.97
N PRO A 58 25.57 -5.12 18.20
CA PRO A 58 24.41 -4.26 18.51
C PRO A 58 24.55 -2.79 18.00
N GLN A 59 25.66 -2.46 17.35
CA GLN A 59 25.96 -1.22 16.65
C GLN A 59 25.78 -1.24 15.12
N ALA A 60 25.37 -2.34 14.47
CA ALA A 60 25.05 -2.28 13.03
C ALA A 60 23.89 -1.31 12.72
N ASN A 61 23.10 -0.96 13.75
CA ASN A 61 22.04 0.06 13.70
C ASN A 61 22.52 1.49 14.03
N THR A 62 23.84 1.77 14.04
CA THR A 62 24.36 3.13 14.35
C THR A 62 24.40 4.07 13.15
N GLN A 63 24.06 3.62 11.93
CA GLN A 63 24.07 4.48 10.74
C GLN A 63 22.70 4.95 10.26
N ASN A 64 21.62 4.20 10.52
CA ASN A 64 20.26 4.67 10.22
C ASN A 64 19.73 5.46 11.44
N PRO A 65 19.52 6.78 11.34
CA PRO A 65 19.05 7.58 12.47
C PRO A 65 17.56 7.38 12.77
N TYR A 66 16.85 6.57 11.97
CA TYR A 66 15.42 6.35 12.06
C TYR A 66 15.09 4.94 12.57
N PRO A 67 14.05 4.77 13.41
CA PRO A 67 13.53 3.45 13.73
C PRO A 67 12.94 2.75 12.50
N ASP A 68 13.20 1.44 12.36
CA ASP A 68 12.71 0.65 11.23
C ASP A 68 11.20 0.39 11.31
N PHE A 69 10.71 -0.05 12.47
CA PHE A 69 9.31 -0.42 12.67
C PHE A 69 8.81 -0.15 14.08
N GLY A 70 7.49 -0.03 14.24
CA GLY A 70 6.86 0.26 15.54
C GLY A 70 6.24 -0.96 16.20
N PHE A 71 5.93 -2.01 15.43
CA PHE A 71 5.25 -3.20 15.94
C PHE A 71 5.95 -4.47 15.48
N MET A 72 6.31 -5.32 16.43
CA MET A 72 6.87 -6.64 16.16
C MET A 72 6.48 -7.60 17.28
N ILE A 73 6.44 -8.89 16.96
CA ILE A 73 6.38 -9.94 17.97
C ILE A 73 7.65 -9.95 18.82
N GLU A 74 7.56 -10.52 20.02
CA GLU A 74 8.72 -10.67 20.89
C GLU A 74 9.85 -11.48 20.22
N PRO A 75 11.13 -11.12 20.41
CA PRO A 75 12.25 -11.75 19.71
C PRO A 75 12.31 -13.28 19.88
N ASN A 76 12.01 -13.80 21.08
CA ASN A 76 12.00 -15.24 21.34
C ASN A 76 10.89 -15.97 20.56
N VAL A 77 9.71 -15.35 20.41
CA VAL A 77 8.61 -15.85 19.60
C VAL A 77 9.00 -15.85 18.12
N TYR A 78 9.65 -14.78 17.65
CA TYR A 78 10.15 -14.72 16.27
C TYR A 78 11.09 -15.90 15.95
N PHE A 79 12.16 -16.07 16.72
CA PHE A 79 13.12 -17.14 16.47
C PHE A 79 12.52 -18.54 16.62
N ALA A 80 11.56 -18.70 17.53
CA ALA A 80 10.89 -19.97 17.75
C ALA A 80 9.87 -20.33 16.67
N CYS A 81 9.18 -19.34 16.07
CA CYS A 81 7.93 -19.60 15.34
C CYS A 81 7.89 -19.04 13.92
N PHE A 82 8.68 -18.01 13.62
CA PHE A 82 8.58 -17.21 12.38
C PHE A 82 9.94 -16.90 11.75
N SER A 83 10.98 -17.70 12.05
CA SER A 83 12.36 -17.46 11.58
C SER A 83 12.57 -17.60 10.07
N ASP A 84 11.54 -18.01 9.33
CA ASP A 84 11.46 -18.02 7.86
C ASP A 84 10.88 -16.73 7.27
N GLN A 85 10.28 -15.86 8.08
CA GLN A 85 9.77 -14.57 7.64
C GLN A 85 10.90 -13.52 7.60
N PRO A 86 10.82 -12.52 6.71
CA PRO A 86 11.79 -11.42 6.71
C PRO A 86 11.67 -10.56 7.97
N ILE A 87 12.72 -9.79 8.27
CA ILE A 87 12.67 -8.67 9.21
C ILE A 87 12.82 -7.40 8.39
N PHE A 88 11.86 -6.49 8.54
CA PHE A 88 11.87 -5.22 7.84
C PHE A 88 13.09 -4.38 8.25
N ARG A 89 13.69 -3.72 7.25
CA ARG A 89 14.75 -2.74 7.44
C ARG A 89 14.42 -1.52 6.61
N LEU A 90 14.49 -0.35 7.21
CA LEU A 90 14.24 0.91 6.55
C LEU A 90 15.48 1.30 5.75
N LYS A 91 15.27 1.72 4.50
CA LYS A 91 16.33 2.14 3.57
C LYS A 91 16.20 3.62 3.29
N THR A 92 17.07 4.41 3.92
CA THR A 92 17.02 5.88 3.99
C THR A 92 18.37 6.53 3.66
N ASP A 93 19.31 5.75 3.11
CA ASP A 93 20.57 6.21 2.55
C ASP A 93 20.37 6.92 1.21
N PHE A 94 19.53 7.95 1.23
CA PHE A 94 19.10 8.73 0.07
C PHE A 94 20.28 9.30 -0.72
N PRO A 95 20.15 9.43 -2.06
CA PRO A 95 21.19 10.04 -2.87
C PRO A 95 21.37 11.52 -2.53
N LYS A 96 22.62 11.98 -2.51
CA LYS A 96 22.98 13.38 -2.23
C LYS A 96 22.94 14.26 -3.47
N ASP A 97 23.10 13.66 -4.64
CA ASP A 97 23.06 14.30 -5.94
C ASP A 97 21.82 13.81 -6.69
N LEU A 98 21.21 14.69 -7.48
CA LEU A 98 20.05 14.33 -8.30
C LEU A 98 20.50 13.33 -9.38
N PRO A 99 19.89 12.13 -9.46
CA PRO A 99 20.17 11.19 -10.55
C PRO A 99 19.88 11.81 -11.92
N SER A 100 20.72 11.50 -12.92
CA SER A 100 20.59 12.04 -14.28
C SER A 100 19.84 11.12 -15.24
N GLU A 101 19.70 9.84 -14.91
CA GLU A 101 19.04 8.85 -15.76
C GLU A 101 17.53 8.84 -15.46
N MET A 102 16.72 8.98 -16.51
CA MET A 102 15.27 8.92 -16.39
C MET A 102 14.76 7.47 -16.46
N PRO A 103 13.64 7.15 -15.80
CA PRO A 103 13.04 5.83 -15.91
C PRO A 103 12.70 5.47 -17.37
N PRO A 104 12.80 4.19 -17.78
CA PRO A 104 12.60 3.80 -19.18
C PRO A 104 11.23 4.16 -19.78
N PHE A 105 10.17 4.21 -18.96
CA PHE A 105 8.83 4.57 -19.42
C PHE A 105 8.68 6.07 -19.74
N TRP A 106 9.66 6.91 -19.39
CA TRP A 106 9.58 8.35 -19.51
C TRP A 106 9.36 8.85 -20.95
N GLU A 107 9.81 8.08 -21.95
CA GLU A 107 9.62 8.41 -23.36
C GLU A 107 8.14 8.38 -23.80
N LEU A 108 7.27 7.72 -23.04
CA LEU A 108 5.83 7.64 -23.32
C LEU A 108 5.10 8.86 -22.71
N ASP A 109 4.10 9.39 -23.41
CA ASP A 109 3.29 10.50 -22.91
C ASP A 109 2.11 9.97 -22.07
N PRO A 110 2.04 10.26 -20.76
CA PRO A 110 0.94 9.79 -19.92
C PRO A 110 -0.41 10.47 -20.21
N THR A 111 -0.40 11.61 -20.90
CA THR A 111 -1.60 12.39 -21.22
C THR A 111 -2.19 12.07 -22.59
N ASP A 112 -1.46 11.30 -23.40
CA ASP A 112 -1.97 10.74 -24.67
C ASP A 112 -2.71 9.42 -24.39
N PRO A 113 -4.03 9.34 -24.62
CA PRO A 113 -4.80 8.12 -24.38
C PRO A 113 -4.30 6.89 -25.14
N VAL A 114 -3.57 7.07 -26.25
CA VAL A 114 -2.96 5.96 -27.00
C VAL A 114 -1.74 5.38 -26.28
N GLN A 115 -0.99 6.21 -25.55
CA GLN A 115 0.26 5.81 -24.87
C GLN A 115 0.06 5.57 -23.37
N ALA A 116 -0.99 6.11 -22.76
CA ALA A 116 -1.24 6.08 -21.32
C ALA A 116 -1.22 4.67 -20.71
N LEU A 117 -1.75 3.66 -21.43
CA LEU A 117 -1.73 2.27 -20.97
C LEU A 117 -0.29 1.72 -20.92
N ASP A 118 0.47 1.90 -22.00
CA ASP A 118 1.87 1.46 -22.07
C ASP A 118 2.75 2.22 -21.08
N TYR A 119 2.48 3.51 -20.87
CA TYR A 119 3.12 4.32 -19.84
C TYR A 119 2.91 3.68 -18.47
N LEU A 120 1.64 3.44 -18.09
CA LEU A 120 1.31 2.88 -16.79
C LEU A 120 1.91 1.48 -16.59
N VAL A 121 1.82 0.62 -17.61
CA VAL A 121 2.47 -0.71 -17.61
C VAL A 121 3.99 -0.57 -17.45
N GLY A 122 4.61 0.39 -18.12
CA GLY A 122 6.03 0.71 -17.99
C GLY A 122 6.43 1.14 -16.57
N VAL A 123 5.60 1.95 -15.90
CA VAL A 123 5.81 2.33 -14.50
C VAL A 123 5.73 1.11 -13.58
N LYS A 124 4.74 0.22 -13.78
CA LYS A 124 4.66 -1.06 -13.03
C LYS A 124 5.90 -1.90 -13.25
N THR A 125 6.30 -2.12 -14.50
CA THR A 125 7.48 -2.93 -14.82
C THR A 125 8.73 -2.35 -14.16
N TYR A 126 8.97 -1.04 -14.29
CA TYR A 126 10.09 -0.36 -13.62
C TYR A 126 10.05 -0.56 -12.11
N SER A 127 8.88 -0.42 -11.49
CA SER A 127 8.70 -0.54 -10.04
C SER A 127 8.90 -1.97 -9.53
N LEU A 128 8.49 -2.98 -10.30
CA LEU A 128 8.63 -4.40 -9.94
C LEU A 128 10.02 -4.96 -10.27
N THR A 129 10.76 -4.41 -11.24
CA THR A 129 12.07 -4.92 -11.66
C THR A 129 13.09 -4.84 -10.51
N GLY A 130 13.57 -6.01 -10.07
CA GLY A 130 14.50 -6.16 -8.95
C GLY A 130 13.87 -6.02 -7.56
N ASN A 131 12.66 -5.46 -7.45
CA ASN A 131 11.91 -5.38 -6.20
C ASN A 131 11.01 -6.62 -5.99
N ALA A 132 10.49 -7.25 -7.05
CA ALA A 132 9.63 -8.42 -6.92
C ALA A 132 10.43 -9.72 -6.68
N PRO A 133 9.90 -10.69 -5.89
CA PRO A 133 8.62 -10.64 -5.18
C PRO A 133 8.73 -10.13 -3.73
N SER A 134 9.93 -9.82 -3.23
CA SER A 134 10.18 -9.54 -1.82
C SER A 134 9.80 -8.12 -1.40
N TRP A 135 9.80 -7.19 -2.35
CA TRP A 135 9.68 -5.74 -2.17
C TRP A 135 10.75 -5.17 -1.23
N ASP A 136 11.94 -5.80 -1.24
CA ASP A 136 13.08 -5.41 -0.42
C ASP A 136 14.11 -4.62 -1.27
N PRO A 137 14.20 -3.30 -1.11
CA PRO A 137 15.09 -2.49 -1.94
C PRO A 137 16.57 -2.71 -1.64
N PHE A 138 16.94 -3.43 -0.55
CA PHE A 138 18.33 -3.86 -0.34
C PHE A 138 18.73 -5.03 -1.25
N GLN A 139 17.76 -5.74 -1.83
CA GLN A 139 18.00 -6.86 -2.76
C GLN A 139 17.95 -6.41 -4.22
N ASN A 140 17.47 -5.19 -4.49
CA ASN A 140 17.40 -4.66 -5.84
C ASN A 140 18.78 -4.21 -6.33
N ALA A 141 19.32 -4.92 -7.32
CA ALA A 141 20.58 -4.59 -7.97
C ALA A 141 20.42 -3.84 -9.30
N GLN A 142 19.18 -3.57 -9.74
CA GLN A 142 18.85 -2.94 -11.02
C GLN A 142 18.59 -1.44 -10.88
N ALA A 143 17.99 -1.02 -9.77
CA ALA A 143 17.71 0.38 -9.47
C ALA A 143 17.71 0.60 -7.95
N ASN A 144 18.06 1.82 -7.53
CA ASN A 144 17.95 2.20 -6.13
C ASN A 144 16.52 2.62 -5.80
N TRP A 145 15.97 2.01 -4.75
CA TRP A 145 14.69 2.34 -4.16
C TRP A 145 14.85 2.58 -2.67
N TYR A 146 13.94 3.35 -2.08
CA TYR A 146 14.04 3.82 -0.71
C TYR A 146 12.68 3.80 -0.01
N HIS A 147 12.73 3.82 1.31
CA HIS A 147 11.56 3.93 2.17
C HIS A 147 11.41 5.36 2.70
N ILE A 148 10.18 5.74 3.04
CA ILE A 148 9.89 7.01 3.70
C ILE A 148 10.05 6.81 5.23
N PRO A 149 10.86 7.61 5.94
CA PRO A 149 11.09 7.44 7.38
C PRO A 149 9.89 7.88 8.22
N TRP A 150 9.94 7.64 9.53
CA TRP A 150 8.93 8.10 10.50
C TRP A 150 7.51 7.54 10.31
N LEU A 151 7.38 6.39 9.65
CA LEU A 151 6.11 5.68 9.53
C LEU A 151 5.91 4.59 10.61
N HIS A 152 6.85 4.46 11.57
CA HIS A 152 6.88 3.35 12.53
C HIS A 152 5.84 3.44 13.65
N SER A 153 5.68 4.59 14.30
CA SER A 153 4.65 4.75 15.31
C SER A 153 4.26 6.22 15.49
N SER A 154 2.99 6.44 15.83
CA SER A 154 2.57 7.65 16.51
C SER A 154 1.39 7.33 17.44
N PRO A 155 1.39 7.80 18.70
CA PRO A 155 0.29 7.60 19.65
C PRO A 155 -1.05 8.18 19.18
N THR A 156 -0.99 9.11 18.23
CA THR A 156 -2.15 9.76 17.60
C THR A 156 -2.27 9.41 16.13
N ALA A 157 -1.53 8.39 15.65
CA ALA A 157 -1.54 7.99 14.26
C ALA A 157 -2.96 7.64 13.82
N TYR A 158 -3.36 8.21 12.69
CA TYR A 158 -4.45 7.69 11.90
C TYR A 158 -3.86 6.85 10.75
N PRO A 159 -4.42 5.65 10.45
CA PRO A 159 -5.51 5.00 11.17
C PRO A 159 -5.14 4.59 12.61
N PRO A 160 -6.12 4.39 13.52
CA PRO A 160 -5.85 3.92 14.88
C PRO A 160 -4.99 2.66 14.93
N ASN A 161 -4.04 2.63 15.86
CA ASN A 161 -3.02 1.57 15.95
C ASN A 161 -2.18 1.43 14.68
N GLY A 162 -2.09 2.50 13.87
CA GLY A 162 -1.27 2.59 12.68
C GLY A 162 0.22 2.64 12.98
N GLY A 163 1.01 2.35 11.95
CA GLY A 163 2.47 2.24 12.01
C GLY A 163 2.98 0.94 11.37
N THR A 164 4.25 0.96 10.94
CA THR A 164 4.88 -0.16 10.23
C THR A 164 5.03 -1.39 11.13
N GLU A 165 4.63 -2.55 10.59
CA GLU A 165 4.90 -3.86 11.20
C GLU A 165 6.28 -4.40 10.82
N GLY A 166 6.85 -5.24 11.68
CA GLY A 166 8.26 -5.60 11.64
C GLY A 166 8.67 -6.73 10.69
N PHE A 167 7.74 -7.44 10.04
CA PHE A 167 8.14 -8.44 9.04
C PHE A 167 8.50 -7.78 7.70
N ARG A 168 7.66 -6.87 7.23
CA ARG A 168 7.73 -6.32 5.87
C ARG A 168 7.54 -4.82 5.81
N GLY A 169 7.33 -4.12 6.93
CA GLY A 169 7.18 -2.68 6.95
C GLY A 169 5.80 -2.20 6.51
N LEU A 170 4.80 -3.07 6.57
CA LEU A 170 3.44 -2.72 6.15
C LEU A 170 2.75 -1.79 7.16
N ILE A 171 2.05 -0.77 6.66
CA ILE A 171 1.32 0.23 7.44
C ILE A 171 -0.17 0.03 7.24
N LYS A 172 -0.97 0.18 8.29
CA LYS A 172 -2.43 0.13 8.22
C LYS A 172 -2.97 1.35 7.46
N GLU A 173 -3.86 1.15 6.49
CA GLU A 173 -4.29 2.20 5.56
C GLU A 173 -5.80 2.47 5.60
N ALA A 174 -6.63 1.46 5.32
CA ALA A 174 -8.07 1.64 5.15
C ALA A 174 -8.86 0.39 5.57
N PRO A 175 -10.14 0.53 5.97
CA PRO A 175 -11.05 -0.59 6.10
C PRO A 175 -11.53 -1.06 4.71
N ILE A 176 -12.07 -2.28 4.64
CA ILE A 176 -12.80 -2.78 3.46
C ILE A 176 -14.27 -2.96 3.84
N SER A 177 -15.15 -2.30 3.09
CA SER A 177 -16.60 -2.43 3.21
C SER A 177 -17.11 -3.68 2.51
N GLN A 178 -18.26 -4.21 2.93
CA GLN A 178 -18.89 -5.34 2.26
C GLN A 178 -19.10 -5.09 0.76
N GLY A 179 -18.75 -6.08 -0.07
CA GLY A 179 -18.89 -6.03 -1.52
C GLY A 179 -17.81 -5.21 -2.25
N GLN A 180 -16.93 -4.49 -1.54
CA GLN A 180 -16.01 -3.53 -2.14
C GLN A 180 -15.05 -4.17 -3.15
N ILE A 181 -14.48 -5.33 -2.78
CA ILE A 181 -13.53 -6.07 -3.60
C ILE A 181 -14.18 -7.22 -4.40
N GLY A 182 -15.52 -7.31 -4.39
CA GLY A 182 -16.29 -8.27 -5.18
C GLY A 182 -17.65 -8.63 -4.57
N PRO A 183 -18.63 -9.07 -5.38
CA PRO A 183 -20.02 -9.26 -4.96
C PRO A 183 -20.24 -10.29 -3.85
N ASN A 184 -19.36 -11.27 -3.75
CA ASN A 184 -19.44 -12.34 -2.74
C ASN A 184 -18.59 -12.07 -1.50
N GLN A 185 -17.98 -10.88 -1.40
CA GLN A 185 -17.18 -10.53 -0.23
C GLN A 185 -18.08 -10.25 0.96
N THR A 186 -17.94 -11.10 1.99
CA THR A 186 -18.54 -10.94 3.31
C THR A 186 -17.72 -9.96 4.15
N ASP A 187 -18.32 -9.41 5.20
CA ASP A 187 -17.65 -8.53 6.15
C ASP A 187 -17.43 -9.25 7.49
N GLN A 188 -16.58 -8.66 8.34
CA GLN A 188 -16.35 -9.09 9.71
C GLN A 188 -16.61 -7.94 10.70
N GLU A 189 -16.80 -8.27 11.98
CA GLU A 189 -16.88 -7.23 13.01
C GLU A 189 -15.59 -6.38 13.03
N GLY A 190 -15.76 -5.07 12.85
CA GLY A 190 -14.64 -4.12 12.78
C GLY A 190 -13.93 -4.05 11.43
N ASN A 191 -14.49 -4.64 10.36
CA ASN A 191 -14.00 -4.66 8.99
C ASN A 191 -12.65 -5.38 8.76
N TYR A 192 -12.49 -5.88 7.55
CA TYR A 192 -11.16 -6.24 7.02
C TYR A 192 -10.29 -4.99 6.88
N SER A 193 -8.98 -5.17 7.02
CA SER A 193 -7.97 -4.14 6.94
C SER A 193 -7.19 -4.21 5.64
N VAL A 194 -6.81 -3.03 5.14
CA VAL A 194 -5.76 -2.86 4.14
C VAL A 194 -4.48 -2.43 4.83
N TYR A 195 -3.38 -3.06 4.43
CA TYR A 195 -2.02 -2.78 4.85
C TYR A 195 -1.15 -2.52 3.62
N ALA A 196 -0.31 -1.49 3.64
CA ALA A 196 0.48 -1.12 2.47
C ALA A 196 1.95 -0.84 2.78
N ILE A 197 2.77 -0.93 1.74
CA ILE A 197 4.17 -0.51 1.75
C ILE A 197 4.47 0.27 0.47
N THR A 198 5.23 1.35 0.62
CA THR A 198 5.64 2.21 -0.48
C THR A 198 7.15 2.21 -0.62
N LEU A 199 7.60 2.09 -1.87
CA LEU A 199 8.96 2.41 -2.27
C LEU A 199 8.96 3.68 -3.11
N VAL A 200 10.02 4.47 -2.97
CA VAL A 200 10.28 5.64 -3.81
C VAL A 200 11.59 5.44 -4.56
N ASN A 201 11.66 5.85 -5.83
CA ASN A 201 12.90 5.72 -6.59
C ASN A 201 13.97 6.72 -6.11
N ASP A 202 15.15 6.66 -6.68
CA ASP A 202 16.28 7.54 -6.38
C ASP A 202 16.00 9.03 -6.64
N ILE A 203 15.28 9.39 -7.69
CA ILE A 203 14.89 10.78 -7.97
C ILE A 203 13.99 11.34 -6.85
N ALA A 204 13.00 10.56 -6.41
CA ALA A 204 12.18 10.91 -5.25
C ALA A 204 13.03 10.92 -3.95
N GLY A 205 13.89 9.92 -3.80
CA GLY A 205 14.83 9.76 -2.71
C GLY A 205 15.74 10.96 -2.53
N TYR A 206 16.21 11.60 -3.61
CA TYR A 206 17.00 12.84 -3.56
C TYR A 206 16.26 13.95 -2.80
N THR A 207 14.98 14.17 -3.14
CA THR A 207 14.17 15.22 -2.48
C THR A 207 13.94 14.88 -0.99
N LEU A 208 13.72 13.60 -0.66
CA LEU A 208 13.64 13.17 0.74
C LEU A 208 14.98 13.30 1.47
N GLY A 209 16.10 13.07 0.79
CA GLY A 209 17.45 13.30 1.32
C GLY A 209 17.71 14.76 1.65
N GLN A 210 17.13 15.69 0.88
CA GLN A 210 17.16 17.11 1.22
C GLN A 210 16.27 17.42 2.44
N MET A 211 15.06 16.87 2.49
CA MET A 211 14.13 17.04 3.62
C MET A 211 14.78 16.60 4.93
N TRP A 212 15.44 15.44 4.89
CA TRP A 212 15.99 14.74 6.04
C TRP A 212 17.52 14.88 6.14
N ALA A 213 18.09 15.95 5.58
CA ALA A 213 19.52 16.23 5.64
C ALA A 213 20.01 16.39 7.09
N ASP A 214 19.16 16.94 7.96
CA ASP A 214 19.26 16.82 9.41
C ASP A 214 18.14 15.88 9.91
N PRO A 215 18.46 14.64 10.32
CA PRO A 215 17.48 13.68 10.82
C PRO A 215 16.69 14.14 12.05
N THR A 216 17.21 15.15 12.77
CA THR A 216 16.62 15.71 13.99
C THR A 216 15.91 17.04 13.75
N ASN A 217 15.93 17.55 12.52
CA ASN A 217 15.25 18.78 12.14
C ASN A 217 14.91 18.79 10.63
N PRO A 218 13.88 18.04 10.21
CA PRO A 218 13.50 17.98 8.81
C PRO A 218 13.04 19.34 8.28
N ASP A 219 13.32 19.59 7.00
CA ASP A 219 12.90 20.81 6.30
C ASP A 219 11.71 20.55 5.37
N PRO A 220 10.47 20.91 5.76
CA PRO A 220 9.28 20.71 4.93
C PRO A 220 9.25 21.62 3.69
N ARG A 221 10.12 22.63 3.60
CA ARG A 221 10.21 23.52 2.42
C ARG A 221 10.74 22.81 1.18
N THR A 222 11.39 21.66 1.35
CA THR A 222 12.01 20.90 0.25
C THR A 222 10.98 20.35 -0.75
N THR A 223 9.72 20.22 -0.34
CA THR A 223 8.58 19.81 -1.19
C THR A 223 7.63 20.96 -1.53
N ASP A 224 8.01 22.22 -1.25
CA ASP A 224 7.12 23.38 -1.42
C ASP A 224 7.70 24.42 -2.40
N ALA A 225 6.98 24.68 -3.49
CA ALA A 225 7.42 25.53 -4.59
C ALA A 225 7.64 26.99 -4.17
N ARG A 226 6.98 27.47 -3.12
CA ARG A 226 7.18 28.85 -2.60
C ARG A 226 8.59 29.06 -2.07
N TYR A 227 9.30 27.98 -1.79
CA TYR A 227 10.68 27.96 -1.31
C TYR A 227 11.64 27.31 -2.32
N GLY A 228 11.18 27.07 -3.56
CA GLY A 228 11.96 26.39 -4.60
C GLY A 228 12.01 24.86 -4.47
N GLY A 229 11.15 24.29 -3.62
CA GLY A 229 11.01 22.85 -3.42
C GLY A 229 10.17 22.14 -4.50
N GLY A 230 9.82 20.90 -4.18
CA GLY A 230 9.04 19.99 -5.02
C GLY A 230 9.88 18.81 -5.54
N PHE A 231 9.24 17.65 -5.66
CA PHE A 231 9.85 16.48 -6.29
C PHE A 231 10.21 16.78 -7.74
N LYS A 232 11.27 16.12 -8.22
CA LYS A 232 11.78 16.33 -9.58
C LYS A 232 11.10 15.40 -10.57
N ASP A 233 11.05 15.82 -11.83
CA ASP A 233 10.54 15.01 -12.92
C ASP A 233 11.22 13.63 -12.93
N GLY A 234 10.43 12.58 -13.11
CA GLY A 234 10.88 11.18 -13.02
C GLY A 234 10.86 10.60 -11.60
N ALA A 235 10.49 11.38 -10.58
CA ALA A 235 10.22 10.83 -9.25
C ALA A 235 9.04 9.86 -9.32
N VAL A 236 9.22 8.67 -8.74
CA VAL A 236 8.21 7.60 -8.71
C VAL A 236 7.96 7.17 -7.27
N PHE A 237 6.69 7.09 -6.90
CA PHE A 237 6.19 6.42 -5.72
C PHE A 237 5.44 5.17 -6.19
N ALA A 238 5.79 4.01 -5.66
CA ALA A 238 5.14 2.73 -5.97
C ALA A 238 4.68 2.07 -4.67
N LYS A 239 3.38 1.84 -4.54
CA LYS A 239 2.73 1.34 -3.33
C LYS A 239 2.04 0.01 -3.61
N LEU A 240 2.32 -1.00 -2.80
CA LEU A 240 1.55 -2.24 -2.79
C LEU A 240 0.60 -2.23 -1.60
N LEU A 241 -0.63 -2.67 -1.82
CA LEU A 241 -1.67 -2.76 -0.80
C LEU A 241 -2.14 -4.21 -0.69
N PHE A 242 -2.24 -4.69 0.55
CA PHE A 242 -2.63 -6.04 0.88
C PHE A 242 -3.82 -6.05 1.83
N THR A 243 -4.68 -7.05 1.72
CA THR A 243 -5.85 -7.24 2.58
C THR A 243 -5.76 -8.51 3.42
N ASP A 244 -6.33 -8.47 4.63
CA ASP A 244 -6.57 -9.63 5.50
C ASP A 244 -7.90 -10.35 5.20
N ALA A 245 -8.66 -9.90 4.19
CA ALA A 245 -9.91 -10.54 3.76
C ALA A 245 -9.74 -12.05 3.53
N ALA A 246 -10.66 -12.82 4.11
CA ALA A 246 -10.61 -14.28 4.13
C ALA A 246 -10.84 -14.87 2.72
N LYS A 247 -10.35 -16.11 2.48
CA LYS A 247 -10.50 -16.83 1.20
C LYS A 247 -11.89 -17.46 1.00
N ASP A 248 -12.85 -17.15 1.86
CA ASP A 248 -14.16 -17.83 1.93
C ASP A 248 -15.08 -17.54 0.72
N GLY A 249 -14.73 -16.60 -0.16
CA GLY A 249 -15.35 -16.42 -1.47
C GLY A 249 -14.50 -16.94 -2.62
N ALA A 250 -14.76 -18.18 -3.07
CA ALA A 250 -14.07 -18.78 -4.22
C ALA A 250 -14.20 -17.98 -5.53
N ASP A 251 -15.19 -17.08 -5.63
CA ASP A 251 -15.49 -16.27 -6.81
C ASP A 251 -14.98 -14.82 -6.72
N ILE A 252 -14.16 -14.48 -5.71
CA ILE A 252 -13.58 -13.14 -5.58
C ILE A 252 -12.20 -13.13 -6.26
N ALA A 253 -12.08 -12.40 -7.37
CA ALA A 253 -10.91 -12.39 -8.25
C ALA A 253 -9.58 -12.20 -7.52
N VAL A 254 -9.55 -11.30 -6.54
CA VAL A 254 -8.34 -10.96 -5.78
C VAL A 254 -7.92 -12.02 -4.76
N LEU A 255 -8.84 -12.91 -4.36
CA LEU A 255 -8.59 -13.97 -3.40
C LEU A 255 -8.20 -15.30 -4.07
N GLN A 256 -8.34 -15.38 -5.40
CA GLN A 256 -7.83 -16.49 -6.20
C GLN A 256 -6.33 -16.32 -6.45
N ASN A 257 -5.57 -17.43 -6.50
CA ASN A 257 -4.14 -17.47 -6.82
C ASN A 257 -3.33 -16.27 -6.26
N PRO A 258 -3.43 -15.94 -4.94
CA PRO A 258 -2.94 -14.68 -4.44
C PRO A 258 -1.41 -14.67 -4.32
N VAL A 259 -0.82 -13.49 -4.47
CA VAL A 259 0.46 -13.20 -3.81
C VAL A 259 0.18 -12.97 -2.34
N GLU A 260 0.73 -13.82 -1.48
CA GLU A 260 0.43 -13.82 -0.04
C GLU A 260 1.68 -13.57 0.80
N TRP A 261 1.58 -12.63 1.73
CA TRP A 261 2.61 -12.33 2.72
C TRP A 261 2.10 -12.58 4.14
N ARG A 262 3.00 -12.73 5.11
CA ARG A 262 2.65 -12.64 6.54
C ARG A 262 3.00 -11.26 7.06
N GLY A 263 2.10 -10.68 7.86
CA GLY A 263 2.30 -9.41 8.55
C GLY A 263 1.83 -9.49 10.00
N TYR A 264 2.46 -8.71 10.88
CA TYR A 264 2.01 -8.57 12.27
C TYR A 264 1.00 -7.42 12.40
N ILE A 265 -0.28 -7.73 12.18
CA ILE A 265 -1.35 -6.74 11.95
C ILE A 265 -2.46 -6.82 13.00
N THR A 266 -3.30 -5.78 13.10
CA THR A 266 -4.47 -5.81 13.99
C THR A 266 -5.47 -6.87 13.54
N GLN A 267 -6.25 -7.43 14.47
CA GLN A 267 -7.23 -8.48 14.15
C GLN A 267 -8.37 -8.02 13.24
N ASN A 268 -8.67 -6.72 13.24
CA ASN A 268 -9.60 -6.04 12.35
C ASN A 268 -9.22 -4.55 12.27
N PHE A 269 -9.98 -3.76 11.51
CA PHE A 269 -9.67 -2.35 11.32
C PHE A 269 -10.11 -1.46 12.50
N TRP A 270 -11.34 -1.58 12.99
CA TRP A 270 -11.91 -0.61 13.95
C TRP A 270 -11.91 -1.02 15.42
N THR A 271 -12.22 -2.29 15.72
CA THR A 271 -12.61 -2.71 17.08
C THR A 271 -11.49 -3.39 17.87
N SER A 272 -10.31 -3.60 17.27
CA SER A 272 -9.18 -4.26 17.91
C SER A 272 -7.85 -3.51 17.73
N ASP A 273 -7.13 -3.34 18.83
CA ASP A 273 -5.72 -2.93 18.87
C ASP A 273 -4.75 -4.12 18.97
N LYS A 274 -5.28 -5.32 19.25
CA LYS A 274 -4.49 -6.53 19.37
C LYS A 274 -3.94 -6.95 18.00
N ARG A 275 -2.63 -7.16 17.95
CA ARG A 275 -1.94 -7.63 16.75
C ARG A 275 -1.65 -9.13 16.79
N THR A 276 -1.78 -9.78 15.64
CA THR A 276 -1.46 -11.21 15.41
C THR A 276 -0.80 -11.38 14.05
N VAL A 277 -0.05 -12.47 13.87
CA VAL A 277 0.56 -12.78 12.58
C VAL A 277 -0.50 -13.37 11.66
N GLN A 278 -0.79 -12.69 10.55
CA GLN A 278 -1.88 -13.07 9.65
C GLN A 278 -1.42 -13.09 8.18
N PRO A 279 -2.04 -13.93 7.34
CA PRO A 279 -1.83 -13.87 5.90
C PRO A 279 -2.52 -12.63 5.31
N LEU A 280 -1.79 -11.94 4.45
CA LEU A 280 -2.19 -10.74 3.73
C LEU A 280 -2.06 -10.99 2.23
N ARG A 281 -3.03 -10.53 1.43
CA ARG A 281 -3.12 -10.80 -0.01
C ARG A 281 -3.04 -9.52 -0.81
N LEU A 282 -2.16 -9.50 -1.81
CA LEU A 282 -2.01 -8.34 -2.70
C LEU A 282 -3.35 -8.04 -3.36
N VAL A 283 -3.87 -6.83 -3.16
CA VAL A 283 -5.16 -6.40 -3.70
C VAL A 283 -5.05 -5.29 -4.73
N GLN A 284 -4.09 -4.39 -4.53
CA GLN A 284 -3.95 -3.20 -5.35
C GLN A 284 -2.47 -2.79 -5.41
N MET A 285 -2.09 -2.15 -6.51
CA MET A 285 -0.85 -1.38 -6.59
C MET A 285 -1.21 0.03 -7.04
N ASP A 286 -0.64 1.03 -6.37
CA ASP A 286 -0.75 2.43 -6.79
C ASP A 286 0.62 2.96 -7.17
N VAL A 287 0.61 3.89 -8.14
CA VAL A 287 1.80 4.62 -8.54
C VAL A 287 1.49 6.10 -8.62
N ALA A 288 2.47 6.93 -8.26
CA ALA A 288 2.45 8.36 -8.52
C ALA A 288 3.78 8.74 -9.18
N VAL A 289 3.71 9.41 -10.34
CA VAL A 289 4.89 9.84 -11.09
C VAL A 289 4.88 11.34 -11.28
N ARG A 290 5.97 12.00 -10.90
CA ARG A 290 6.17 13.43 -11.17
C ARG A 290 6.54 13.60 -12.64
N ASP A 291 5.63 14.17 -13.42
CA ASP A 291 5.78 14.37 -14.86
C ASP A 291 5.31 15.76 -15.29
N SER A 292 6.20 16.60 -15.81
CA SER A 292 5.84 17.96 -16.21
C SER A 292 4.87 18.05 -17.39
N ARG A 293 4.64 16.97 -18.13
CA ARG A 293 3.61 16.89 -19.17
C ARG A 293 2.19 16.80 -18.61
N ALA A 294 2.06 16.39 -17.34
CA ALA A 294 0.80 16.16 -16.63
C ALA A 294 0.12 17.47 -16.16
N GLY A 295 -0.02 18.45 -17.05
CA GLY A 295 -0.76 19.69 -16.81
C GLY A 295 -0.31 20.50 -15.59
N GLU A 296 -1.28 21.01 -14.83
CA GLU A 296 -1.06 21.88 -13.67
C GLU A 296 -0.51 21.12 -12.46
N THR A 297 -1.03 19.91 -12.22
CA THR A 297 -0.61 19.07 -11.09
C THR A 297 0.80 18.55 -11.28
N LYS A 298 1.20 18.34 -12.54
CA LYS A 298 2.46 17.71 -12.95
C LYS A 298 2.72 16.35 -12.29
N TRP A 299 1.64 15.67 -11.89
CA TRP A 299 1.63 14.35 -11.28
C TRP A 299 0.68 13.45 -12.04
N VAL A 300 1.13 12.24 -12.34
CA VAL A 300 0.29 11.17 -12.90
C VAL A 300 0.05 10.16 -11.80
N MET A 301 -1.21 10.03 -11.38
CA MET A 301 -1.67 8.97 -10.50
C MET A 301 -2.11 7.78 -11.35
N GLY A 302 -1.74 6.57 -10.95
CA GLY A 302 -2.16 5.34 -11.61
C GLY A 302 -2.43 4.24 -10.60
N THR A 303 -3.34 3.33 -10.93
CA THR A 303 -3.69 2.21 -10.05
C THR A 303 -3.92 0.92 -10.83
N PHE A 304 -3.70 -0.20 -10.15
CA PHE A 304 -3.85 -1.56 -10.64
C PHE A 304 -4.72 -2.38 -9.68
N ALA A 305 -5.61 -3.18 -10.24
CA ALA A 305 -6.38 -4.18 -9.51
C ALA A 305 -5.69 -5.55 -9.61
N TYR A 306 -5.50 -6.24 -8.49
CA TYR A 306 -5.04 -7.62 -8.54
C TYR A 306 -6.18 -8.57 -8.97
N ASN A 307 -5.95 -9.33 -10.04
CA ASN A 307 -6.84 -10.40 -10.48
C ASN A 307 -6.07 -11.72 -10.61
N GLY A 308 -6.25 -12.62 -9.64
CA GLY A 308 -5.56 -13.90 -9.64
C GLY A 308 -5.95 -14.86 -10.76
N ALA A 309 -7.06 -14.59 -11.44
CA ALA A 309 -7.52 -15.35 -12.61
C ALA A 309 -6.88 -14.91 -13.93
N ALA A 310 -6.13 -13.79 -13.95
CA ALA A 310 -5.53 -13.27 -15.17
C ALA A 310 -4.44 -14.19 -15.73
N ASP A 311 -3.52 -14.64 -14.89
CA ASP A 311 -2.56 -15.71 -15.20
C ASP A 311 -2.65 -16.85 -14.17
N PRO A 312 -3.55 -17.83 -14.39
CA PRO A 312 -3.72 -18.96 -13.48
C PRO A 312 -2.55 -19.96 -13.55
N LYS A 313 -1.62 -19.80 -14.49
CA LYS A 313 -0.47 -20.70 -14.68
C LYS A 313 0.80 -20.20 -14.00
N ALA A 314 0.84 -18.94 -13.59
CA ALA A 314 1.97 -18.34 -12.88
C ALA A 314 2.30 -19.14 -11.60
N GLN A 315 3.53 -19.69 -11.55
CA GLN A 315 3.96 -20.58 -10.46
C GLN A 315 4.60 -19.80 -9.30
N ASP A 316 5.25 -18.67 -9.57
CA ASP A 316 5.93 -17.84 -8.57
C ASP A 316 5.29 -16.44 -8.41
N ASP A 317 5.55 -15.80 -7.26
CA ASP A 317 4.96 -14.52 -6.91
C ASP A 317 5.43 -13.36 -7.80
N ALA A 318 6.66 -13.41 -8.33
CA ALA A 318 7.16 -12.32 -9.17
C ALA A 318 6.41 -12.30 -10.51
N THR A 319 6.23 -13.48 -11.11
CA THR A 319 5.39 -13.64 -12.31
C THR A 319 3.95 -13.23 -12.03
N ARG A 320 3.37 -13.60 -10.88
CA ARG A 320 2.02 -13.15 -10.49
C ARG A 320 1.92 -11.64 -10.34
N MET A 321 2.87 -10.99 -9.66
CA MET A 321 2.86 -9.53 -9.53
C MET A 321 2.92 -8.84 -10.90
N GLN A 322 3.70 -9.37 -11.86
CA GLN A 322 3.76 -8.81 -13.20
C GLN A 322 2.45 -9.00 -13.99
N ASN A 323 1.88 -10.21 -13.95
CA ASN A 323 0.79 -10.60 -14.85
C ASN A 323 -0.61 -10.34 -14.28
N ASN A 324 -0.77 -10.34 -12.96
CA ASN A 324 -2.08 -10.26 -12.29
C ASN A 324 -2.39 -8.87 -11.73
N LEU A 325 -1.43 -7.93 -11.71
CA LEU A 325 -1.72 -6.51 -11.47
C LEU A 325 -2.20 -5.87 -12.78
N ILE A 326 -3.52 -5.74 -12.90
CA ILE A 326 -4.21 -5.29 -14.10
C ILE A 326 -4.43 -3.77 -14.03
N PRO A 327 -3.99 -2.99 -15.02
CA PRO A 327 -4.09 -1.53 -14.98
C PRO A 327 -5.56 -1.10 -14.98
N VAL A 328 -5.93 -0.17 -14.08
CA VAL A 328 -7.29 0.40 -14.02
C VAL A 328 -7.37 1.67 -14.85
N GLY A 329 -6.39 2.57 -14.70
CA GLY A 329 -6.40 3.86 -15.37
C GLY A 329 -5.30 4.79 -14.88
N VAL A 330 -5.21 5.96 -15.52
CA VAL A 330 -4.34 7.07 -15.13
C VAL A 330 -5.16 8.34 -14.92
N GLN A 331 -4.71 9.21 -14.02
CA GLN A 331 -5.31 10.51 -13.74
C GLN A 331 -4.20 11.54 -13.49
N TRP A 332 -4.26 12.68 -14.18
CA TRP A 332 -3.32 13.79 -13.99
C TRP A 332 -3.99 15.12 -13.63
N GLY A 333 -5.31 15.12 -13.55
CA GLY A 333 -6.10 16.26 -13.14
C GLY A 333 -7.48 15.80 -12.66
N ASN A 334 -8.20 16.71 -12.02
CA ASN A 334 -9.50 16.45 -11.44
C ASN A 334 -10.65 16.93 -12.31
N ASP A 335 -10.42 17.56 -13.48
CA ASP A 335 -11.50 18.10 -14.32
C ASP A 335 -12.51 18.94 -13.49
N PRO A 336 -12.10 20.07 -12.88
CA PRO A 336 -12.90 20.78 -11.86
C PRO A 336 -14.27 21.26 -12.34
N ASP A 337 -14.42 21.50 -13.64
CA ASP A 337 -15.69 21.94 -14.23
C ASP A 337 -16.64 20.75 -14.54
N ASN A 338 -16.18 19.51 -14.40
CA ASN A 338 -16.95 18.31 -14.71
C ASN A 338 -17.67 17.79 -13.45
N THR A 339 -18.88 18.31 -13.25
CA THR A 339 -19.78 17.91 -12.15
C THR A 339 -20.86 16.91 -12.57
N GLU A 340 -21.10 16.78 -13.87
CA GLU A 340 -22.17 15.95 -14.45
C GLU A 340 -21.61 14.63 -15.03
N PRO A 341 -22.35 13.51 -14.97
CA PRO A 341 -23.71 13.40 -14.44
C PRO A 341 -23.79 13.27 -12.90
N GLY A 342 -22.65 13.31 -12.20
CA GLY A 342 -22.60 13.40 -10.74
C GLY A 342 -23.00 12.12 -10.02
N TYR A 343 -22.34 11.00 -10.33
CA TYR A 343 -22.67 9.68 -9.78
C TYR A 343 -21.57 9.07 -8.93
N ILE A 344 -21.93 8.03 -8.19
CA ILE A 344 -21.00 7.07 -7.58
C ILE A 344 -21.37 5.66 -8.06
N THR A 345 -20.43 4.71 -7.97
CA THR A 345 -20.71 3.29 -8.11
C THR A 345 -20.69 2.67 -6.71
N GLY A 346 -21.84 2.24 -6.21
CA GLY A 346 -21.93 1.54 -4.92
C GLY A 346 -21.27 0.16 -4.97
N PHE A 347 -21.02 -0.41 -3.80
CA PHE A 347 -20.48 -1.77 -3.70
C PHE A 347 -21.62 -2.81 -3.69
N PRO A 348 -21.45 -3.98 -4.34
CA PRO A 348 -20.35 -4.32 -5.24
C PRO A 348 -20.49 -3.67 -6.62
N ALA A 349 -19.37 -3.33 -7.26
CA ALA A 349 -19.38 -2.94 -8.66
C ALA A 349 -19.65 -4.17 -9.54
N THR A 350 -20.63 -4.07 -10.45
CA THR A 350 -20.94 -5.12 -11.44
C THR A 350 -20.42 -4.80 -12.83
N GLU A 351 -20.13 -3.53 -13.09
CA GLU A 351 -19.50 -3.01 -14.30
C GLU A 351 -18.64 -1.80 -13.93
N THR A 352 -17.61 -1.52 -14.75
CA THR A 352 -16.84 -0.29 -14.63
C THR A 352 -17.55 0.81 -15.42
N ARG A 353 -17.87 1.93 -14.76
CA ARG A 353 -18.58 3.07 -15.36
C ARG A 353 -17.67 4.27 -15.45
N SER A 354 -16.95 4.42 -16.56
CA SER A 354 -16.16 5.62 -16.86
C SER A 354 -17.03 6.80 -17.32
N ASN A 355 -16.54 8.02 -17.12
CA ASN A 355 -17.20 9.24 -17.59
C ASN A 355 -16.47 9.79 -18.82
N PRO A 356 -17.10 9.77 -20.02
CA PRO A 356 -16.46 10.22 -21.26
C PRO A 356 -16.24 11.74 -21.33
N GLY A 357 -16.79 12.50 -20.39
CA GLY A 357 -16.58 13.94 -20.28
C GLY A 357 -15.29 14.33 -19.56
N LEU A 358 -14.61 13.39 -18.89
CA LEU A 358 -13.32 13.64 -18.23
C LEU A 358 -12.21 13.74 -19.28
N LYS A 359 -11.32 14.72 -19.13
CA LYS A 359 -10.20 14.96 -20.05
C LYS A 359 -8.86 14.70 -19.40
N GLU A 360 -8.82 14.63 -18.08
CA GLU A 360 -7.60 14.44 -17.30
C GLU A 360 -7.56 13.08 -16.58
N THR A 361 -8.46 12.18 -17.00
CA THR A 361 -8.58 10.80 -16.54
C THR A 361 -8.78 9.87 -17.74
N VAL A 362 -8.05 8.76 -17.77
CA VAL A 362 -8.25 7.67 -18.72
C VAL A 362 -8.47 6.38 -17.94
N ILE A 363 -9.60 5.72 -18.18
CA ILE A 363 -9.91 4.41 -17.60
C ILE A 363 -9.73 3.34 -18.69
N PHE A 364 -9.05 2.24 -18.36
CA PHE A 364 -8.78 1.13 -19.28
C PHE A 364 -9.82 0.02 -19.12
N ASP A 365 -11.10 0.37 -19.25
CA ASP A 365 -12.25 -0.53 -19.04
C ASP A 365 -12.74 -1.25 -20.31
N HIS A 366 -12.17 -0.93 -21.48
CA HIS A 366 -12.56 -1.56 -22.74
C HIS A 366 -12.12 -3.05 -22.76
N PRO A 367 -13.05 -4.02 -22.92
CA PRO A 367 -12.72 -5.45 -22.85
C PRO A 367 -11.66 -5.93 -23.84
N ASP A 368 -11.58 -5.33 -25.03
CA ASP A 368 -10.56 -5.71 -26.02
C ASP A 368 -9.15 -5.23 -25.64
N LEU A 369 -9.04 -4.13 -24.87
CA LEU A 369 -7.77 -3.60 -24.39
C LEU A 369 -7.36 -4.24 -23.07
N ASN A 370 -8.34 -4.59 -22.23
CA ASN A 370 -8.10 -5.02 -20.86
C ASN A 370 -9.07 -6.13 -20.41
N PRO A 371 -9.02 -7.33 -21.04
CA PRO A 371 -10.00 -8.39 -20.83
C PRO A 371 -9.97 -8.99 -19.43
N HIS A 372 -8.94 -8.69 -18.64
CA HIS A 372 -8.73 -9.24 -17.30
C HIS A 372 -9.04 -8.25 -16.18
N LEU A 373 -9.49 -7.02 -16.47
CA LEU A 373 -9.86 -6.08 -15.42
C LEU A 373 -11.20 -6.48 -14.81
N PRO A 374 -11.27 -6.84 -13.50
CA PRO A 374 -12.56 -7.03 -12.84
C PRO A 374 -13.32 -5.70 -12.76
N PRO A 375 -14.67 -5.71 -12.67
CA PRO A 375 -15.45 -4.49 -12.48
C PRO A 375 -14.92 -3.61 -11.36
N GLN A 376 -14.75 -2.32 -11.64
CA GLN A 376 -14.23 -1.32 -10.70
C GLN A 376 -15.32 -0.33 -10.33
N HIS A 377 -15.39 0.05 -9.05
CA HIS A 377 -16.32 1.08 -8.61
C HIS A 377 -15.90 2.49 -9.09
N LEU A 378 -14.60 2.70 -9.31
CA LEU A 378 -14.01 4.01 -9.60
C LEU A 378 -14.35 5.05 -8.53
N GLY A 379 -13.93 6.29 -8.77
CA GLY A 379 -14.21 7.43 -7.95
C GLY A 379 -15.48 8.19 -8.33
N TRP A 380 -15.74 9.28 -7.60
CA TRP A 380 -16.90 10.12 -7.88
C TRP A 380 -16.86 10.64 -9.33
N ASN A 381 -18.02 10.51 -9.96
CA ASN A 381 -18.28 10.86 -11.35
C ASN A 381 -17.37 10.13 -12.36
N GLY A 382 -16.92 8.91 -12.04
CA GLY A 382 -16.14 8.06 -12.94
C GLY A 382 -14.64 8.38 -13.00
N ARG A 383 -14.13 9.22 -12.07
CA ARG A 383 -12.70 9.52 -11.95
C ARG A 383 -11.92 8.30 -11.47
N LEU A 384 -10.61 8.27 -11.72
CA LEU A 384 -9.77 7.15 -11.28
C LEU A 384 -9.82 6.99 -9.75
N ASN A 385 -10.07 5.77 -9.30
CA ASN A 385 -9.84 5.37 -7.93
C ASN A 385 -9.54 3.87 -7.86
N GLY A 386 -8.80 3.44 -6.84
CA GLY A 386 -8.39 2.05 -6.70
C GLY A 386 -9.46 1.15 -6.06
N PRO A 387 -9.34 -0.19 -6.22
CA PRO A 387 -10.24 -1.20 -5.63
C PRO A 387 -10.55 -1.07 -4.14
N VAL A 388 -9.63 -0.53 -3.33
CA VAL A 388 -9.79 -0.38 -1.87
C VAL A 388 -9.87 1.08 -1.43
N ASP A 389 -10.30 1.96 -2.34
CA ASP A 389 -10.51 3.39 -2.09
C ASP A 389 -12.01 3.76 -2.03
N LEU A 390 -12.31 5.03 -1.77
CA LEU A 390 -13.68 5.52 -1.60
C LEU A 390 -14.37 5.82 -2.94
N SER A 391 -15.56 5.27 -3.18
CA SER A 391 -16.33 5.57 -4.41
C SER A 391 -16.79 7.04 -4.54
N THR A 392 -16.64 7.83 -3.47
CA THR A 392 -17.01 9.25 -3.36
C THR A 392 -15.85 10.21 -3.62
N THR A 393 -14.62 9.72 -3.78
CA THR A 393 -13.43 10.55 -4.05
C THR A 393 -12.74 10.06 -5.31
N SER A 394 -11.58 10.60 -5.68
CA SER A 394 -10.65 10.02 -6.66
C SER A 394 -9.25 9.92 -6.04
N CYS A 395 -8.33 9.23 -6.74
CA CYS A 395 -6.93 9.20 -6.34
C CYS A 395 -6.40 10.63 -6.15
N LEU A 396 -6.53 11.47 -7.18
CA LEU A 396 -6.01 12.82 -7.11
C LEU A 396 -6.80 13.72 -6.13
N SER A 397 -8.13 13.59 -6.03
CA SER A 397 -8.94 14.44 -5.14
C SER A 397 -8.61 14.25 -3.66
N CYS A 398 -8.19 13.04 -3.28
CA CYS A 398 -7.62 12.83 -1.96
C CYS A 398 -6.28 13.59 -1.89
N HIS A 399 -5.35 13.25 -2.78
CA HIS A 399 -3.94 13.64 -2.70
C HIS A 399 -3.65 15.14 -2.82
N ILE A 400 -4.54 15.95 -3.40
CA ILE A 400 -4.31 17.41 -3.51
C ILE A 400 -4.16 18.09 -2.15
N ASN A 401 -4.72 17.50 -1.09
CA ASN A 401 -4.67 18.03 0.27
C ASN A 401 -3.50 17.45 1.10
N ALA A 402 -2.52 16.80 0.46
CA ALA A 402 -1.31 16.32 1.13
C ALA A 402 -0.43 17.51 1.53
N GLN A 403 -0.47 17.85 2.83
CA GLN A 403 0.23 19.00 3.39
C GLN A 403 0.62 18.78 4.85
N TYR A 404 1.63 19.52 5.31
CA TYR A 404 2.08 19.54 6.70
C TYR A 404 2.14 20.97 7.25
N PRO A 405 1.54 21.28 8.41
CA PRO A 405 0.59 20.44 9.15
C PRO A 405 -0.65 20.13 8.30
N ALA A 406 -1.35 19.03 8.61
CA ALA A 406 -2.62 18.73 7.98
C ALA A 406 -3.69 19.73 8.45
N LEU A 407 -4.04 20.69 7.59
CA LEU A 407 -5.05 21.72 7.88
C LEU A 407 -6.40 21.46 7.21
N VAL A 408 -6.45 20.50 6.30
CA VAL A 408 -7.63 20.15 5.49
C VAL A 408 -7.76 18.64 5.49
N SER A 409 -8.98 18.14 5.64
CA SER A 409 -9.28 16.71 5.56
C SER A 409 -8.96 16.17 4.16
N LEU A 410 -8.54 14.91 4.09
CA LEU A 410 -8.23 14.23 2.83
C LEU A 410 -9.46 14.14 1.93
N VAL A 411 -10.62 14.06 2.55
CA VAL A 411 -11.90 13.84 1.87
C VAL A 411 -12.90 14.90 2.31
N PRO A 412 -13.85 15.27 1.43
CA PRO A 412 -14.92 16.19 1.80
C PRO A 412 -15.77 15.65 2.95
N ASP A 413 -16.37 16.55 3.71
CA ASP A 413 -17.40 16.20 4.68
C ASP A 413 -18.48 15.37 3.97
N GLY A 414 -18.93 14.28 4.61
CA GLY A 414 -19.93 13.37 4.06
C GLY A 414 -19.47 12.50 2.88
N ALA A 415 -18.16 12.41 2.60
CA ALA A 415 -17.60 11.41 1.68
C ALA A 415 -17.76 9.96 2.16
N VAL A 416 -18.24 9.77 3.39
CA VAL A 416 -18.43 8.49 4.06
C VAL A 416 -19.87 8.36 4.55
N PRO A 417 -20.41 7.14 4.78
CA PRO A 417 -19.73 5.85 4.78
C PRO A 417 -19.28 5.38 3.39
N ASP A 418 -18.16 4.65 3.37
CA ASP A 418 -17.59 4.03 2.19
C ASP A 418 -18.61 3.06 1.55
N GLY A 419 -18.65 3.00 0.22
CA GLY A 419 -19.51 2.02 -0.47
C GLY A 419 -21.00 2.30 -0.46
N GLY A 420 -21.43 3.47 0.04
CA GLY A 420 -22.81 3.92 -0.08
C GLY A 420 -23.34 3.80 -1.51
N THR A 421 -24.62 3.47 -1.65
CA THR A 421 -25.30 3.41 -2.96
C THR A 421 -25.86 4.77 -3.38
N GLU A 422 -25.93 5.73 -2.45
CA GLU A 422 -26.45 7.07 -2.67
C GLU A 422 -25.32 8.08 -2.86
N VAL A 423 -25.46 8.92 -3.88
CA VAL A 423 -24.56 10.04 -4.12
C VAL A 423 -24.62 10.99 -2.90
N PRO A 424 -23.47 11.44 -2.36
CA PRO A 424 -23.46 12.42 -1.27
C PRO A 424 -24.25 13.68 -1.63
N LYS A 425 -25.04 14.22 -0.68
CA LYS A 425 -25.99 15.32 -0.94
C LYS A 425 -25.33 16.60 -1.46
N GLN A 426 -24.08 16.81 -1.06
CA GLN A 426 -23.23 17.94 -1.39
C GLN A 426 -22.37 17.67 -2.63
N ALA A 427 -22.42 16.47 -3.22
CA ALA A 427 -21.60 16.14 -4.37
C ALA A 427 -21.91 17.08 -5.55
N GLY A 428 -20.85 17.61 -6.17
CA GLY A 428 -20.95 18.54 -7.29
C GLY A 428 -21.24 20.00 -6.91
N THR A 429 -21.40 20.36 -5.63
CA THR A 429 -21.41 21.77 -5.22
C THR A 429 -20.00 22.37 -5.24
N ASP A 430 -19.89 23.70 -5.22
CA ASP A 430 -18.59 24.40 -5.16
C ASP A 430 -17.76 23.93 -3.95
N GLU A 431 -18.40 23.70 -2.80
CA GLU A 431 -17.73 23.19 -1.60
C GLU A 431 -17.16 21.78 -1.82
N TRP A 432 -17.89 20.88 -2.48
CA TRP A 432 -17.37 19.55 -2.82
C TRP A 432 -16.26 19.62 -3.85
N MET A 433 -16.43 20.46 -4.87
CA MET A 433 -15.47 20.62 -5.96
C MET A 433 -14.16 21.27 -5.52
N PHE A 434 -14.07 21.82 -4.31
CA PHE A 434 -12.78 22.16 -3.68
C PHE A 434 -11.82 20.95 -3.63
N TRP A 435 -12.31 19.74 -3.38
CA TRP A 435 -11.47 18.53 -3.41
C TRP A 435 -11.12 18.07 -4.83
N PHE A 436 -11.86 18.54 -5.84
CA PHE A 436 -11.69 18.19 -7.24
C PHE A 436 -11.10 19.34 -8.06
N GLN A 437 -10.35 20.23 -7.42
CA GLN A 437 -9.55 21.24 -8.12
C GLN A 437 -8.21 20.67 -8.60
N ASN A 438 -7.61 21.32 -9.60
CA ASN A 438 -6.21 21.09 -9.98
C ASN A 438 -5.32 21.99 -9.14
N THR A 439 -4.69 21.42 -8.12
CA THR A 439 -3.68 22.14 -7.35
C THR A 439 -2.34 22.07 -8.10
N PRO A 440 -1.59 23.18 -8.25
CA PRO A 440 -0.26 23.11 -8.85
C PRO A 440 0.70 22.20 -8.08
N ALA A 441 1.61 21.52 -8.78
CA ALA A 441 2.72 20.78 -8.18
C ALA A 441 3.42 21.57 -7.07
N ALA A 442 3.72 20.91 -5.95
CA ALA A 442 4.43 21.48 -4.81
C ALA A 442 3.77 22.74 -4.19
N MET A 443 2.49 22.97 -4.42
CA MET A 443 1.71 23.99 -3.72
C MET A 443 0.74 23.34 -2.73
N PRO A 444 0.53 23.93 -1.53
CA PRO A 444 -0.51 23.46 -0.63
C PRO A 444 -1.87 24.05 -1.04
N THR A 445 -2.97 23.36 -0.73
CA THR A 445 -4.32 23.92 -0.87
C THR A 445 -4.61 25.00 0.17
N THR A 446 -3.83 25.04 1.26
CA THR A 446 -3.90 26.08 2.30
C THR A 446 -2.56 26.78 2.45
N GLU A 447 -2.51 28.10 2.26
CA GLU A 447 -1.26 28.88 2.32
C GLU A 447 -0.48 28.73 3.64
N ALA A 448 -1.16 28.38 4.73
CA ALA A 448 -0.51 28.25 6.02
C ALA A 448 0.14 26.87 6.30
N ALA A 449 -0.06 25.90 5.41
CA ALA A 449 0.64 24.62 5.44
C ALA A 449 1.83 24.62 4.47
N TYR A 450 2.71 23.64 4.58
CA TYR A 450 3.70 23.29 3.57
C TYR A 450 3.15 22.18 2.66
N SER A 451 3.35 22.28 1.36
CA SER A 451 3.04 21.19 0.44
C SER A 451 3.93 19.98 0.75
N THR A 452 3.34 18.79 0.77
CA THR A 452 4.12 17.53 0.68
C THR A 452 4.06 16.95 -0.73
N ASP A 453 3.74 17.82 -1.70
CA ASP A 453 3.73 17.56 -3.14
C ASP A 453 3.01 16.25 -3.47
N PHE A 454 1.73 16.21 -3.06
CA PHE A 454 0.78 15.10 -3.25
C PHE A 454 1.12 13.81 -2.49
N SER A 455 2.17 13.78 -1.65
CA SER A 455 2.52 12.59 -0.88
C SER A 455 1.98 12.63 0.55
N PHE A 456 0.96 11.82 0.83
CA PHE A 456 0.42 11.68 2.19
C PHE A 456 1.36 10.99 3.16
N GLN A 457 2.12 10.00 2.71
CA GLN A 457 3.08 9.34 3.59
C GLN A 457 4.20 10.30 4.02
N VAL A 458 4.56 11.29 3.19
CA VAL A 458 5.46 12.38 3.61
C VAL A 458 4.79 13.29 4.64
N ALA A 459 3.51 13.64 4.48
CA ALA A 459 2.76 14.39 5.49
C ALA A 459 2.66 13.65 6.83
N ILE A 460 2.41 12.34 6.80
CA ILE A 460 2.38 11.45 7.98
C ILE A 460 3.78 11.38 8.61
N SER A 461 4.84 11.23 7.80
CA SER A 461 6.23 11.20 8.24
C SER A 461 6.60 12.45 9.05
N LEU A 462 6.33 13.65 8.52
CA LEU A 462 6.53 14.92 9.23
C LEU A 462 5.67 15.01 10.48
N THR A 463 4.38 14.66 10.39
CA THR A 463 3.46 14.68 11.54
C THR A 463 3.95 13.80 12.69
N ASN A 464 4.39 12.58 12.39
CA ASN A 464 4.90 11.64 13.39
C ASN A 464 6.20 12.14 14.01
N PHE A 465 7.12 12.68 13.20
CA PHE A 465 8.36 13.27 13.70
C PHE A 465 8.10 14.39 14.71
N PHE A 466 7.29 15.39 14.34
CA PHE A 466 7.06 16.54 15.22
C PHE A 466 6.25 16.15 16.46
N ALA A 467 5.30 15.21 16.34
CA ALA A 467 4.59 14.65 17.50
C ALA A 467 5.54 13.96 18.49
N ALA A 468 6.48 13.14 17.98
CA ALA A 468 7.49 12.49 18.82
C ALA A 468 8.43 13.51 19.47
N ARG A 469 8.86 14.54 18.73
CA ARG A 469 9.73 15.60 19.24
C ARG A 469 9.08 16.39 20.38
N ASN A 470 7.83 16.80 20.23
CA ASN A 470 7.10 17.52 21.29
C ASN A 470 6.93 16.68 22.56
N ALA A 471 6.70 15.37 22.40
CA ALA A 471 6.61 14.44 23.52
C ALA A 471 7.95 14.31 24.27
N LEU A 472 9.08 14.39 23.56
CA LEU A 472 10.43 14.34 24.14
C LEU A 472 10.82 15.66 24.83
N ASP A 473 10.54 16.79 24.19
CA ASP A 473 10.94 18.12 24.69
C ASP A 473 10.05 18.62 25.85
N ALA A 474 8.90 17.98 26.07
CA ALA A 474 7.87 18.42 27.03
C ALA A 474 7.48 19.90 26.87
N GLY A 475 7.54 20.40 25.64
CA GLY A 475 7.27 21.78 25.26
C GLY A 475 6.60 21.84 23.90
N TYR A 476 6.01 23.00 23.60
CA TYR A 476 5.33 23.24 22.34
C TYR A 476 5.98 24.42 21.61
N TYR A 477 5.98 24.36 20.28
CA TYR A 477 6.40 25.48 19.44
C TYR A 477 5.24 26.45 19.25
N ALA A 478 5.52 27.76 19.29
CA ALA A 478 4.49 28.79 19.11
C ALA A 478 3.74 28.65 17.77
N ASP A 479 4.41 28.12 16.75
CA ASP A 479 3.84 27.90 15.42
C ASP A 479 2.68 26.88 15.43
N GLU A 480 2.65 25.96 16.41
CA GLU A 480 1.60 24.94 16.55
C GLU A 480 0.26 25.51 17.01
N PHE A 481 0.28 26.72 17.58
CA PHE A 481 -0.93 27.41 18.04
C PHE A 481 -1.42 28.48 17.06
N ARG A 482 -0.71 28.69 15.94
CA ARG A 482 -1.13 29.69 14.94
C ARG A 482 -2.40 29.26 14.22
N ILE A 483 -2.56 27.96 13.96
CA ILE A 483 -3.71 27.37 13.28
C ILE A 483 -3.98 25.99 13.86
N LYS A 484 -5.25 25.66 14.09
CA LYS A 484 -5.68 24.36 14.60
C LYS A 484 -5.55 23.28 13.49
N PRO A 485 -4.74 22.22 13.68
CA PRO A 485 -4.67 21.11 12.74
C PRO A 485 -5.98 20.30 12.70
N VAL A 486 -6.26 19.71 11.55
CA VAL A 486 -7.35 18.74 11.35
C VAL A 486 -6.72 17.35 11.24
N PRO A 487 -7.23 16.33 11.94
CA PRO A 487 -6.70 14.98 11.80
C PRO A 487 -6.80 14.50 10.34
N ILE A 488 -5.76 13.82 9.87
CA ILE A 488 -5.83 13.02 8.64
C ILE A 488 -6.91 11.95 8.89
N GLN A 489 -7.97 11.91 8.09
CA GLN A 489 -9.06 10.95 8.23
C GLN A 489 -9.53 10.46 6.87
N ARG A 490 -9.70 9.13 6.75
CA ARG A 490 -10.62 8.47 5.81
C ARG A 490 -11.79 7.92 6.64
N GLY A 491 -12.87 8.69 6.74
CA GLY A 491 -14.11 8.22 7.35
C GLY A 491 -14.34 8.47 8.83
N TYR A 492 -15.60 8.19 9.23
CA TYR A 492 -16.26 8.64 10.45
C TYR A 492 -15.92 7.75 11.65
N LYS A 493 -15.75 8.34 12.83
CA LYS A 493 -15.97 7.65 14.12
C LYS A 493 -17.45 7.85 14.45
N ASP A 494 -18.23 6.77 14.48
CA ASP A 494 -19.51 6.81 15.20
C ASP A 494 -19.29 7.20 16.68
#